data_AF-A0A4V0I091-F1
#
_entry.id   AF-A0A4V0I091-F1
#
_cell.length_a   1.000
_cell.length_b   1.000
_cell.length_c   1.000
_cell.angle_alpha   90.00
_cell.angle_beta   90.00
_cell.angle_gamma   90.00
#
_symmetry.space_group_name_H-M   'P 1'
#
loop_
_entity.id
_entity.type
_entity.pdbx_description
1 polymer ?
#
loop_
_entity_poly.entity_id
_entity_poly.type
_entity_poly.pdbx_seq_one_letter_code
_entity_poly.pdbx_strand_id
1 'polypeptide(L)'
;MEYTLDELVAELASLIREAEGVPGYSGRFGARPRVSRKGLTQFEASHGVVLPVEYREFLLRVGNGGRWPHLVQEGFGGLETPPWKSWDFRPGAISEPFPHTHGWNDPSGEPAYRDELDGDPAFERRDLDWKRRYFSKALLSGAIPLNDNGCGRCSWLVVIGPLAGTVWYDCRVDRLGIYPITDSNGMWVRFTGWMLLRVDYARRWLRRERNRSEQS
;
A
#
# COMPACT_ATOMS: atom_id res chain seq x y z
N MET A 1 3.95 -16.10 -13.21
CA MET A 1 5.24 -16.44 -12.55
C MET A 1 4.99 -16.44 -11.06
N GLU A 2 5.39 -17.49 -10.36
CA GLU A 2 5.29 -17.54 -8.91
C GLU A 2 6.55 -16.88 -8.34
N TYR A 3 6.41 -15.65 -7.86
CA TYR A 3 7.52 -14.86 -7.35
C TYR A 3 7.95 -15.36 -5.97
N THR A 4 9.25 -15.53 -5.76
CA THR A 4 9.78 -16.02 -4.47
C THR A 4 10.31 -14.88 -3.60
N LEU A 5 10.33 -15.09 -2.28
CA LEU A 5 10.95 -14.13 -1.38
C LEU A 5 12.47 -14.01 -1.62
N ASP A 6 13.13 -15.10 -1.99
CA ASP A 6 14.58 -15.10 -2.26
C ASP A 6 14.91 -14.25 -3.49
N GLU A 7 14.11 -14.37 -4.55
CA GLU A 7 14.16 -13.48 -5.71
C GLU A 7 13.99 -12.01 -5.27
N LEU A 8 12.91 -11.70 -4.53
CA LEU A 8 12.69 -10.34 -4.03
C LEU A 8 13.89 -9.80 -3.22
N VAL A 9 14.49 -10.60 -2.35
CA VAL A 9 15.65 -10.18 -1.56
C VAL A 9 16.84 -9.86 -2.45
N ALA A 10 17.13 -10.72 -3.42
CA ALA A 10 18.21 -10.50 -4.39
C ALA A 10 17.97 -9.21 -5.20
N GLU A 11 16.72 -9.01 -5.65
CA GLU A 11 16.31 -7.86 -6.45
C GLU A 11 16.39 -6.54 -5.68
N LEU A 12 15.95 -6.51 -4.41
CA LEU A 12 16.07 -5.34 -3.54
C LEU A 12 17.54 -4.98 -3.26
N ALA A 13 18.39 -6.00 -3.05
CA ALA A 13 19.82 -5.77 -2.83
C ALA A 13 20.51 -5.24 -4.09
N SER A 14 20.15 -5.76 -5.27
CA SER A 14 20.63 -5.23 -6.56
C SER A 14 20.20 -3.80 -6.79
N LEU A 15 18.93 -3.50 -6.54
CA LEU A 15 18.37 -2.17 -6.72
C LEU A 15 19.09 -1.11 -5.88
N ILE A 16 19.44 -1.43 -4.62
CA ILE A 16 20.22 -0.52 -3.77
C ILE A 16 21.56 -0.18 -4.41
N ARG A 17 22.31 -1.18 -4.89
CA ARG A 17 23.59 -0.98 -5.58
C ARG A 17 23.44 -0.17 -6.88
N GLU A 18 22.38 -0.44 -7.65
CA GLU A 18 22.10 0.27 -8.90
C GLU A 18 21.78 1.76 -8.67
N ALA A 19 21.21 2.10 -7.51
CA ALA A 19 20.86 3.46 -7.16
C ALA A 19 22.03 4.29 -6.58
N GLU A 20 23.13 3.63 -6.16
CA GLU A 20 24.32 4.33 -5.69
C GLU A 20 24.90 5.24 -6.80
N GLY A 21 25.18 6.49 -6.44
CA GLY A 21 25.77 7.47 -7.36
C GLY A 21 24.80 8.14 -8.34
N VAL A 22 23.51 7.79 -8.36
CA VAL A 22 22.51 8.49 -9.18
C VAL A 22 22.16 9.85 -8.55
N PRO A 23 22.27 10.98 -9.28
CA PRO A 23 21.88 12.30 -8.76
C PRO A 23 20.42 12.33 -8.30
N GLY A 24 20.14 13.03 -7.20
CA GLY A 24 18.82 13.04 -6.56
C GLY A 24 18.56 11.88 -5.60
N TYR A 25 19.47 10.90 -5.54
CA TYR A 25 19.44 9.81 -4.57
C TYR A 25 20.25 10.17 -3.31
N SER A 26 19.59 10.77 -2.32
CA SER A 26 20.20 11.04 -1.01
C SER A 26 19.48 10.26 0.11
N GLY A 27 20.27 9.64 1.00
CA GLY A 27 19.76 8.93 2.18
C GLY A 27 20.17 7.46 2.24
N ARG A 28 20.03 6.86 3.44
CA ARG A 28 20.27 5.43 3.65
C ARG A 28 19.09 4.60 3.16
N PHE A 29 19.30 3.71 2.20
CA PHE A 29 18.34 2.68 1.81
C PHE A 29 18.54 1.43 2.65
N GLY A 30 17.48 0.65 2.78
CA GLY A 30 17.51 -0.61 3.50
C GLY A 30 16.19 -0.94 4.16
N ALA A 31 16.10 -2.20 4.56
CA ALA A 31 15.02 -2.68 5.38
C ALA A 31 15.06 -2.04 6.78
N ARG A 32 13.89 -1.84 7.37
CA ARG A 32 13.75 -1.61 8.81
C ARG A 32 14.08 -2.90 9.58
N PRO A 33 14.32 -2.85 10.90
CA PRO A 33 14.54 -4.05 11.69
C PRO A 33 13.45 -5.11 11.46
N ARG A 34 13.87 -6.37 11.43
CA ARG A 34 12.98 -7.53 11.29
C ARG A 34 12.06 -7.65 12.49
N VAL A 35 10.86 -8.17 12.26
CA VAL A 35 9.96 -8.57 13.35
C VAL A 35 10.45 -9.91 13.90
N SER A 36 10.53 -10.04 15.23
CA SER A 36 10.85 -11.34 15.83
C SER A 36 9.68 -12.31 15.70
N ARG A 37 9.94 -13.62 15.66
CA ARG A 37 8.86 -14.64 15.67
C ARG A 37 7.87 -14.45 16.81
N LYS A 38 8.37 -14.13 18.01
CA LYS A 38 7.55 -13.84 19.18
C LYS A 38 6.69 -12.59 18.96
N GLY A 39 7.28 -11.49 18.47
CA GLY A 39 6.56 -10.26 18.20
C GLY A 39 5.48 -10.43 17.13
N LEU A 40 5.76 -11.21 16.09
CA LEU A 40 4.80 -11.52 15.04
C LEU A 40 3.62 -12.35 15.55
N THR A 41 3.90 -13.38 16.35
CA THR A 41 2.87 -14.22 16.98
C THR A 41 2.02 -13.41 17.95
N GLN A 42 2.64 -12.52 18.73
CA GLN A 42 1.93 -11.62 19.63
C GLN A 42 1.03 -10.65 18.87
N PHE A 43 1.51 -10.08 17.76
CA PHE A 43 0.74 -9.20 16.91
C PHE A 43 -0.50 -9.90 16.32
N GLU A 44 -0.29 -11.11 15.77
CA GLU A 44 -1.35 -11.94 15.21
C GLU A 44 -2.40 -12.30 16.28
N ALA A 45 -1.95 -12.70 17.47
CA ALA A 45 -2.84 -13.02 18.59
C ALA A 45 -3.62 -11.79 19.09
N SER A 46 -2.97 -10.63 19.24
CA SER A 46 -3.63 -9.42 19.75
C SER A 46 -4.66 -8.86 18.79
N HIS A 47 -4.53 -9.16 17.49
CA HIS A 47 -5.45 -8.71 16.46
C HIS A 47 -6.37 -9.82 15.91
N GLY A 48 -6.25 -11.05 16.42
CA GLY A 48 -7.09 -12.17 15.96
C GLY A 48 -6.92 -12.50 14.47
N VAL A 49 -5.72 -12.37 13.91
CA VAL A 49 -5.44 -12.59 12.48
C VAL A 49 -4.25 -13.52 12.29
N VAL A 50 -4.20 -14.24 11.17
CA VAL A 50 -3.00 -14.94 10.70
C VAL A 50 -2.55 -14.24 9.43
N LEU A 51 -1.34 -13.67 9.44
CA LEU A 51 -0.88 -12.87 8.30
C LEU A 51 -0.56 -13.76 7.09
N PRO A 52 -0.76 -13.25 5.86
CA PRO A 52 -0.41 -14.00 4.65
C PRO A 52 1.06 -14.44 4.65
N VAL A 53 1.31 -15.69 4.24
CA VAL A 53 2.63 -16.34 4.32
C VAL A 53 3.77 -15.51 3.73
N GLU A 54 3.56 -14.90 2.56
CA GLU A 54 4.55 -14.05 1.90
C GLU A 54 4.95 -12.84 2.75
N TYR A 55 3.96 -12.17 3.36
CA TYR A 55 4.20 -11.01 4.20
C TYR A 55 4.83 -11.42 5.54
N ARG A 56 4.37 -12.53 6.12
CA ARG A 56 4.96 -13.12 7.34
C ARG A 56 6.45 -13.40 7.14
N GLU A 57 6.81 -14.05 6.05
CA GLU A 57 8.20 -14.35 5.71
C GLU A 57 9.02 -13.07 5.47
N PHE A 58 8.45 -12.08 4.79
CA PHE A 58 9.10 -10.78 4.59
C PHE A 58 9.41 -10.07 5.92
N LEU A 59 8.45 -10.03 6.86
CA LEU A 59 8.63 -9.41 8.16
C LEU A 59 9.74 -10.08 8.99
N LEU A 60 9.83 -11.41 8.90
CA LEU A 60 10.81 -12.22 9.64
C LEU A 60 12.22 -12.16 9.03
N ARG A 61 12.32 -12.16 7.70
CA ARG A 61 13.59 -12.35 6.97
C ARG A 61 14.16 -11.06 6.38
N VAL A 62 13.30 -10.10 6.03
CA VAL A 62 13.69 -8.86 5.37
C VAL A 62 13.62 -7.69 6.34
N GLY A 63 12.41 -7.31 6.78
CA GLY A 63 12.23 -6.17 7.67
C GLY A 63 10.78 -5.77 7.91
N ASN A 64 10.53 -5.01 8.97
CA ASN A 64 9.22 -4.42 9.26
C ASN A 64 8.98 -3.15 8.43
N GLY A 65 9.02 -3.29 7.12
CA GLY A 65 9.06 -2.17 6.20
C GLY A 65 10.48 -1.79 5.79
N GLY A 66 10.63 -0.62 5.18
CA GLY A 66 11.94 -0.13 4.74
C GLY A 66 11.86 1.03 3.76
N ARG A 67 13.03 1.50 3.35
CA ARG A 67 13.16 2.53 2.33
C ARG A 67 14.04 1.97 1.23
N TRP A 68 13.51 1.87 0.02
CA TRP A 68 14.23 1.36 -1.13
C TRP A 68 14.15 2.33 -2.30
N PRO A 69 15.05 2.18 -3.28
CA PRO A 69 15.12 3.08 -4.40
C PRO A 69 13.78 3.26 -5.13
N HIS A 70 13.18 4.47 -5.16
CA HIS A 70 11.93 4.78 -5.88
C HIS A 70 10.78 3.75 -5.79
N LEU A 71 10.78 2.88 -4.77
CA LEU A 71 9.77 1.85 -4.57
C LEU A 71 8.45 2.48 -4.07
N VAL A 72 8.57 3.63 -3.40
CA VAL A 72 7.53 4.38 -2.68
C VAL A 72 7.98 5.84 -2.52
N GLN A 73 7.06 6.82 -2.65
CA GLN A 73 7.41 8.24 -2.40
C GLN A 73 7.73 8.49 -0.91
N GLU A 74 7.08 7.74 -0.02
CA GLU A 74 7.31 7.72 1.43
C GLU A 74 7.64 6.28 1.86
N GLY A 75 8.51 6.06 2.85
CA GLY A 75 8.98 4.71 3.21
C GLY A 75 7.85 3.67 3.40
N PHE A 76 8.08 2.43 2.96
CA PHE A 76 7.12 1.33 3.08
C PHE A 76 7.00 0.92 4.56
N GLY A 77 5.76 0.86 5.04
CA GLY A 77 5.43 0.54 6.41
C GLY A 77 5.22 -0.95 6.62
N GLY A 78 5.75 -1.45 7.74
CA GLY A 78 5.35 -2.73 8.31
C GLY A 78 4.28 -2.58 9.41
N LEU A 79 4.17 -3.61 10.25
CA LEU A 79 3.28 -3.65 11.40
C LEU A 79 3.49 -2.46 12.33
N GLU A 80 2.40 -1.76 12.66
CA GLU A 80 2.40 -0.61 13.58
C GLU A 80 3.42 0.51 13.26
N THR A 81 3.79 0.65 11.99
CA THR A 81 4.61 1.77 11.51
C THR A 81 3.79 2.64 10.54
N PRO A 82 4.13 3.92 10.30
CA PRO A 82 3.53 4.67 9.21
C PRO A 82 3.56 3.85 7.90
N PRO A 83 2.48 3.80 7.11
CA PRO A 83 1.26 4.63 7.24
C PRO A 83 0.26 4.21 8.32
N TRP A 84 0.34 3.00 8.89
CA TRP A 84 -0.63 2.45 9.86
C TRP A 84 -1.01 3.41 10.99
N LYS A 85 -0.02 4.11 11.56
CA LYS A 85 -0.23 5.02 12.69
C LYS A 85 -0.85 6.36 12.30
N SER A 86 -0.91 6.69 11.01
CA SER A 86 -1.53 7.92 10.50
C SER A 86 -3.05 7.86 10.65
N TRP A 87 -3.69 8.99 10.99
CA TRP A 87 -5.15 9.07 11.15
C TRP A 87 -5.90 8.67 9.87
N ASP A 88 -5.37 9.10 8.72
CA ASP A 88 -5.95 8.90 7.39
C ASP A 88 -5.89 7.44 6.93
N PHE A 89 -4.91 6.69 7.42
CA PHE A 89 -4.67 5.30 7.04
C PHE A 89 -4.85 4.32 8.20
N ARG A 90 -5.52 4.72 9.28
CA ARG A 90 -5.87 3.75 10.32
C ARG A 90 -6.79 2.69 9.69
N PRO A 91 -6.43 1.39 9.79
CA PRO A 91 -7.28 0.34 9.27
C PRO A 91 -8.64 0.35 9.98
N GLY A 92 -9.63 -0.28 9.34
CA GLY A 92 -10.83 -0.74 10.04
C GLY A 92 -10.49 -1.85 11.03
N ALA A 93 -11.48 -2.68 11.36
CA ALA A 93 -11.21 -3.87 12.16
C ALA A 93 -10.46 -4.90 11.31
N ILE A 94 -9.16 -5.09 11.55
CA ILE A 94 -8.36 -6.05 10.78
C ILE A 94 -8.74 -7.52 11.06
N SER A 95 -9.49 -7.75 12.14
CA SER A 95 -10.04 -9.05 12.53
C SER A 95 -11.35 -9.39 11.80
N GLU A 96 -11.94 -8.44 11.07
CA GLU A 96 -13.14 -8.67 10.27
C GLU A 96 -12.76 -9.04 8.83
N PRO A 97 -13.53 -9.91 8.14
CA PRO A 97 -13.27 -10.27 6.76
C PRO A 97 -13.19 -9.05 5.83
N PHE A 98 -12.29 -9.09 4.85
CA PHE A 98 -12.25 -8.08 3.80
C PHE A 98 -13.57 -8.06 3.01
N PRO A 99 -14.23 -6.90 2.86
CA PRO A 99 -15.63 -6.85 2.41
C PRO A 99 -15.80 -7.01 0.89
N HIS A 100 -14.71 -7.01 0.13
CA HIS A 100 -14.76 -6.98 -1.32
C HIS A 100 -14.31 -8.30 -1.95
N THR A 101 -15.00 -8.69 -3.01
CA THR A 101 -14.65 -9.83 -3.89
C THR A 101 -14.21 -9.38 -5.28
N HIS A 102 -14.27 -8.08 -5.57
CA HIS A 102 -13.82 -7.42 -6.80
C HIS A 102 -13.61 -5.92 -6.50
N GLY A 103 -13.10 -5.14 -7.47
CA GLY A 103 -12.96 -3.70 -7.30
C GLY A 103 -14.30 -3.03 -6.93
N TRP A 104 -14.27 -2.14 -5.95
CA TRP A 104 -15.44 -1.44 -5.42
C TRP A 104 -15.37 0.05 -5.71
N ASN A 105 -16.46 0.63 -6.20
CA ASN A 105 -16.64 2.07 -6.29
C ASN A 105 -18.13 2.42 -6.30
N ASP A 106 -18.64 3.03 -5.23
CA ASP A 106 -20.04 3.44 -5.13
C ASP A 106 -20.17 4.97 -4.99
N PRO A 107 -20.21 5.72 -6.11
CA PRO A 107 -20.40 7.16 -6.07
C PRO A 107 -21.87 7.57 -5.85
N SER A 108 -22.79 6.61 -5.65
CA SER A 108 -24.22 6.92 -5.58
C SER A 108 -24.53 7.95 -4.48
N GLY A 109 -25.43 8.88 -4.82
CA GLY A 109 -25.85 9.94 -3.92
C GLY A 109 -24.82 11.03 -3.65
N GLU A 110 -23.72 11.11 -4.43
CA GLU A 110 -22.75 12.20 -4.31
C GLU A 110 -23.44 13.54 -4.63
N PRO A 111 -23.42 14.52 -3.71
CA PRO A 111 -24.00 15.83 -3.96
C PRO A 111 -23.22 16.55 -5.07
N ALA A 112 -23.94 17.09 -6.06
CA ALA A 112 -23.34 17.95 -7.07
C ALA A 112 -23.05 19.33 -6.46
N TYR A 113 -21.76 19.65 -6.33
CA TYR A 113 -21.32 20.98 -5.90
C TYR A 113 -21.66 22.04 -6.96
N ARG A 114 -22.05 23.23 -6.49
CA ARG A 114 -22.21 24.45 -7.28
C ARG A 114 -21.79 25.63 -6.41
N ASP A 115 -21.23 26.67 -7.02
CA ASP A 115 -20.69 27.81 -6.26
C ASP A 115 -21.75 28.52 -5.40
N GLU A 116 -23.02 28.49 -5.80
CA GLU A 116 -24.12 29.09 -5.02
C GLU A 116 -24.46 28.30 -3.74
N LEU A 117 -23.90 27.10 -3.57
CA LEU A 117 -24.09 26.23 -2.41
C LEU A 117 -22.95 26.32 -1.40
N ASP A 118 -21.97 27.21 -1.62
CA ASP A 118 -20.87 27.40 -0.67
C ASP A 118 -21.42 27.92 0.67
N GLY A 119 -21.04 27.24 1.75
CA GLY A 119 -21.58 27.48 3.09
C GLY A 119 -23.05 27.10 3.30
N ASP A 120 -23.74 26.47 2.34
CA ASP A 120 -25.12 25.99 2.52
C ASP A 120 -25.16 24.80 3.51
N PRO A 121 -25.81 24.93 4.69
CA PRO A 121 -25.78 23.88 5.71
C PRO A 121 -26.47 22.56 5.30
N ALA A 122 -27.41 22.61 4.35
CA ALA A 122 -28.07 21.42 3.84
C ALA A 122 -27.20 20.70 2.80
N PHE A 123 -26.44 21.44 1.99
CA PHE A 123 -25.41 20.87 1.12
C PHE A 123 -24.30 20.22 1.95
N GLU A 124 -23.71 20.96 2.90
CA GLU A 124 -22.62 20.45 3.75
C GLU A 124 -23.01 19.18 4.50
N ARG A 125 -24.22 19.12 5.07
CA ARG A 125 -24.72 17.91 5.75
C ARG A 125 -24.76 16.71 4.80
N ARG A 126 -25.31 16.88 3.60
CA ARG A 126 -25.40 15.80 2.60
C ARG A 126 -24.02 15.35 2.13
N ASP A 127 -23.11 16.29 1.91
CA ASP A 127 -21.74 16.01 1.50
C ASP A 127 -20.98 15.24 2.60
N LEU A 128 -21.12 15.66 3.86
CA LEU A 128 -20.53 14.94 4.99
C LEU A 128 -21.11 13.54 5.15
N ASP A 129 -22.43 13.37 5.04
CA ASP A 129 -23.09 12.06 5.15
C ASP A 129 -22.62 11.12 4.03
N TRP A 130 -22.53 11.63 2.80
CA TRP A 130 -21.99 10.90 1.67
C TRP A 130 -20.51 10.52 1.90
N LYS A 131 -19.68 11.47 2.33
CA LYS A 131 -18.24 11.25 2.61
C LYS A 131 -18.05 10.22 3.71
N ARG A 132 -18.87 10.22 4.77
CA ARG A 132 -18.81 9.22 5.86
C ARG A 132 -19.00 7.80 5.35
N ARG A 133 -19.91 7.60 4.39
CA ARG A 133 -20.14 6.30 3.75
C ARG A 133 -19.03 5.94 2.78
N TYR A 134 -18.70 6.84 1.85
CA TYR A 134 -17.72 6.58 0.80
C TYR A 134 -16.30 6.35 1.35
N PHE A 135 -15.90 7.14 2.35
CA PHE A 135 -14.61 7.03 3.03
C PHE A 135 -14.66 6.20 4.32
N SER A 136 -15.70 5.37 4.49
CA SER A 136 -15.79 4.51 5.67
C SER A 136 -14.55 3.61 5.78
N LYS A 137 -14.00 3.51 7.00
CA LYS A 137 -12.88 2.61 7.32
C LYS A 137 -13.29 1.15 7.29
N ALA A 138 -14.58 0.85 7.45
CA ALA A 138 -15.11 -0.51 7.36
C ALA A 138 -14.95 -1.12 5.96
N LEU A 139 -14.85 -0.28 4.92
CA LEU A 139 -14.54 -0.73 3.54
C LEU A 139 -13.10 -1.26 3.40
N LEU A 140 -12.27 -1.05 4.42
CA LEU A 140 -10.89 -1.54 4.50
C LEU A 140 -10.70 -2.48 5.71
N SER A 141 -11.79 -2.95 6.34
CA SER A 141 -11.72 -4.01 7.34
C SER A 141 -10.98 -5.21 6.75
N GLY A 142 -10.21 -5.91 7.57
CA GLY A 142 -9.45 -7.06 7.12
C GLY A 142 -8.26 -6.77 6.20
N ALA A 143 -7.86 -5.52 6.06
CA ALA A 143 -6.66 -5.12 5.34
C ALA A 143 -5.75 -4.23 6.20
N ILE A 144 -4.46 -4.24 5.88
CA ILE A 144 -3.45 -3.41 6.54
C ILE A 144 -2.80 -2.47 5.52
N PRO A 145 -2.48 -1.23 5.90
CA PRO A 145 -1.88 -0.29 4.96
C PRO A 145 -0.39 -0.61 4.81
N LEU A 146 0.04 -0.75 3.56
CA LEU A 146 1.42 -1.06 3.18
C LEU A 146 2.20 0.21 2.83
N ASN A 147 1.59 1.06 2.01
CA ASN A 147 2.28 2.21 1.44
C ASN A 147 1.36 3.42 1.27
N ASP A 148 1.82 4.58 1.72
CA ASP A 148 1.26 5.86 1.33
C ASP A 148 1.79 6.22 -0.07
N ASN A 149 0.89 6.49 -1.01
CA ASN A 149 1.21 6.88 -2.37
C ASN A 149 0.98 8.39 -2.60
N GLY A 150 0.79 9.17 -1.53
CA GLY A 150 0.53 10.60 -1.57
C GLY A 150 -0.93 10.95 -1.85
N CYS A 151 -1.31 12.19 -1.50
CA CYS A 151 -2.66 12.75 -1.70
C CYS A 151 -3.80 11.88 -1.13
N GLY A 152 -3.55 11.12 -0.07
CA GLY A 152 -4.55 10.24 0.55
C GLY A 152 -4.78 8.90 -0.18
N ARG A 153 -3.90 8.52 -1.11
CA ARG A 153 -3.94 7.20 -1.77
C ARG A 153 -3.07 6.21 -1.02
N CYS A 154 -3.54 4.98 -0.85
CA CYS A 154 -2.78 3.97 -0.12
C CYS A 154 -2.88 2.59 -0.77
N SER A 155 -1.78 1.82 -0.70
CA SER A 155 -1.79 0.41 -1.04
C SER A 155 -2.04 -0.41 0.22
N TRP A 156 -2.92 -1.40 0.14
CA TRP A 156 -3.41 -2.19 1.26
C TRP A 156 -3.18 -3.68 1.01
N LEU A 157 -2.67 -4.40 2.01
CA LEU A 157 -2.61 -5.86 1.99
C LEU A 157 -3.85 -6.43 2.64
N VAL A 158 -4.59 -7.27 1.92
CA VAL A 158 -5.67 -8.06 2.52
C VAL A 158 -5.06 -9.14 3.40
N VAL A 159 -5.47 -9.22 4.66
CA VAL A 159 -4.91 -10.15 5.65
C VAL A 159 -5.89 -11.21 6.12
N ILE A 160 -7.19 -11.04 5.86
CA ILE A 160 -8.23 -11.98 6.29
C ILE A 160 -9.33 -12.11 5.23
N GLY A 161 -9.86 -13.32 5.10
CA GLY A 161 -10.82 -13.70 4.07
C GLY A 161 -10.18 -14.40 2.86
N PRO A 162 -10.98 -14.76 1.85
CA PRO A 162 -10.53 -15.58 0.72
C PRO A 162 -9.46 -14.90 -0.15
N LEU A 163 -9.35 -13.57 -0.07
CA LEU A 163 -8.40 -12.78 -0.85
C LEU A 163 -7.11 -12.44 -0.08
N ALA A 164 -6.89 -13.08 1.07
CA ALA A 164 -5.71 -12.85 1.89
C ALA A 164 -4.40 -13.03 1.09
N GLY A 165 -3.53 -12.03 1.22
CA GLY A 165 -2.26 -11.91 0.52
C GLY A 165 -2.29 -11.06 -0.74
N THR A 166 -3.48 -10.72 -1.27
CA THR A 166 -3.60 -9.80 -2.41
C THR A 166 -3.40 -8.35 -2.00
N VAL A 167 -2.87 -7.54 -2.91
CA VAL A 167 -2.64 -6.11 -2.67
C VAL A 167 -3.63 -5.26 -3.47
N TRP A 168 -4.25 -4.32 -2.78
CA TRP A 168 -5.28 -3.43 -3.29
C TRP A 168 -4.81 -1.98 -3.22
N TYR A 169 -5.43 -1.12 -4.02
CA TYR A 169 -5.15 0.30 -4.08
C TYR A 169 -6.42 1.08 -3.73
N ASP A 170 -6.32 1.95 -2.73
CA ASP A 170 -7.36 2.90 -2.34
C ASP A 170 -7.12 4.21 -3.07
N CYS A 171 -8.02 4.53 -4.00
CA CYS A 171 -8.03 5.74 -4.81
C CYS A 171 -9.38 6.48 -4.68
N ARG A 172 -10.04 6.33 -3.53
CA ARG A 172 -11.33 6.99 -3.25
C ARG A 172 -11.23 8.52 -3.28
N VAL A 173 -10.06 9.07 -2.94
CA VAL A 173 -9.79 10.51 -3.06
C VAL A 173 -10.01 11.05 -4.48
N ASP A 174 -9.79 10.22 -5.50
CA ASP A 174 -10.02 10.55 -6.91
C ASP A 174 -11.31 9.96 -7.47
N ARG A 175 -12.22 9.46 -6.62
CA ARG A 175 -13.46 8.78 -7.03
C ARG A 175 -13.26 7.51 -7.88
N LEU A 176 -12.09 6.89 -7.82
CA LEU A 176 -11.78 5.64 -8.53
C LEU A 176 -12.03 4.38 -7.68
N GLY A 177 -12.41 4.57 -6.41
CA GLY A 177 -12.76 3.48 -5.50
C GLY A 177 -11.55 2.71 -4.96
N ILE A 178 -11.77 1.45 -4.62
CA ILE A 178 -10.79 0.52 -4.06
C ILE A 178 -10.69 -0.67 -5.01
N TYR A 179 -9.51 -0.96 -5.55
CA TYR A 179 -9.36 -1.99 -6.59
C TYR A 179 -8.12 -2.84 -6.40
N PRO A 180 -8.14 -4.12 -6.84
CA PRO A 180 -6.97 -4.98 -6.77
C PRO A 180 -5.89 -4.47 -7.73
N ILE A 181 -4.63 -4.51 -7.29
CA ILE A 181 -3.50 -4.29 -8.19
C ILE A 181 -3.32 -5.57 -9.01
N THR A 182 -3.08 -5.42 -10.31
CA THR A 182 -2.90 -6.56 -11.22
C THR A 182 -1.54 -6.51 -11.91
N ASP A 183 -1.06 -7.68 -12.32
CA ASP A 183 0.08 -7.80 -13.22
C ASP A 183 -0.34 -7.49 -14.67
N SER A 184 0.60 -7.64 -15.62
CA SER A 184 0.35 -7.41 -17.05
C SER A 184 -0.67 -8.36 -17.67
N ASN A 185 -1.00 -9.48 -17.00
CA ASN A 185 -1.99 -10.45 -17.46
C ASN A 185 -3.36 -10.22 -16.81
N GLY A 186 -3.51 -9.17 -16.00
CA GLY A 186 -4.74 -8.89 -15.25
C GLY A 186 -4.91 -9.78 -14.01
N MET A 187 -3.89 -10.56 -13.63
CA MET A 187 -3.94 -11.38 -12.43
C MET A 187 -3.67 -10.52 -11.19
N TRP A 188 -4.43 -10.73 -10.13
CA TRP A 188 -4.23 -9.98 -8.89
C TRP A 188 -2.87 -10.29 -8.28
N VAL A 189 -2.13 -9.24 -7.96
CA VAL A 189 -0.80 -9.42 -7.38
C VAL A 189 -0.90 -9.70 -5.90
N ARG A 190 -0.07 -10.64 -5.46
CA ARG A 190 0.19 -10.91 -4.06
C ARG A 190 1.34 -10.04 -3.56
N PHE A 191 1.58 -10.04 -2.25
CA PHE A 191 2.58 -9.18 -1.60
C PHE A 191 3.95 -9.19 -2.30
N THR A 192 4.50 -10.37 -2.60
CA THR A 192 5.84 -10.49 -3.22
C THR A 192 5.85 -9.91 -4.63
N GLY A 193 4.86 -10.27 -5.44
CA GLY A 193 4.72 -9.76 -6.81
C GLY A 193 4.52 -8.25 -6.84
N TRP A 194 3.76 -7.70 -5.90
CA TRP A 194 3.59 -6.25 -5.73
C TRP A 194 4.91 -5.53 -5.40
N MET A 195 5.75 -6.11 -4.55
CA MET A 195 7.08 -5.56 -4.28
C MET A 195 7.97 -5.60 -5.53
N LEU A 196 7.93 -6.67 -6.31
CA LEU A 196 8.73 -6.80 -7.53
C LEU A 196 8.29 -5.84 -8.64
N LEU A 197 6.98 -5.61 -8.82
CA LEU A 197 6.48 -4.58 -9.73
C LEU A 197 7.06 -3.19 -9.41
N ARG A 198 7.27 -2.91 -8.13
CA ARG A 198 7.87 -1.65 -7.66
C ARG A 198 9.38 -1.61 -7.85
N VAL A 199 10.08 -2.74 -7.70
CA VAL A 199 11.49 -2.85 -8.11
C VAL A 199 11.62 -2.54 -9.60
N ASP A 200 10.76 -3.12 -10.45
CA ASP A 200 10.77 -2.87 -11.89
C ASP A 200 10.46 -1.42 -12.25
N TYR A 201 9.52 -0.80 -11.53
CA TYR A 201 9.24 0.62 -11.65
C TYR A 201 10.46 1.47 -11.30
N ALA A 202 11.09 1.20 -10.15
CA ALA A 202 12.27 1.91 -9.69
C ALA A 202 13.44 1.82 -10.68
N ARG A 203 13.70 0.62 -11.23
CA ARG A 203 14.73 0.44 -12.25
C ARG A 203 14.45 1.19 -13.54
N ARG A 204 13.20 1.20 -14.00
CA ARG A 204 12.81 2.01 -15.18
C ARG A 204 13.09 3.49 -14.94
N TRP A 205 12.83 3.98 -13.73
CA TRP A 205 13.16 5.34 -13.34
C TRP A 205 14.68 5.59 -13.33
N LEU A 206 15.47 4.73 -12.66
CA LEU A 206 16.93 4.86 -12.58
C LEU A 206 17.59 4.93 -13.96
N ARG A 207 17.12 4.11 -14.91
CA ARG A 207 17.61 4.15 -16.30
C ARG A 207 17.33 5.49 -16.98
N ARG A 208 16.17 6.11 -16.75
CA ARG A 208 15.82 7.41 -17.34
C ARG A 208 16.71 8.53 -16.80
N GLU A 209 17.00 8.52 -15.50
CA GLU A 209 17.84 9.56 -14.89
C GLU A 209 19.31 9.45 -15.31
N ARG A 210 19.87 8.23 -15.40
CA ARG A 210 21.22 8.03 -15.93
C ARG A 210 21.36 8.59 -17.34
N ASN A 211 20.40 8.28 -18.22
CA ASN A 211 20.39 8.80 -19.58
C ASN A 211 20.27 10.32 -19.63
N ARG A 212 19.55 10.95 -18.69
CA ARG A 212 19.46 12.41 -18.59
C ARG A 212 20.79 13.03 -18.14
N SER A 213 21.48 12.42 -17.19
CA SER A 213 22.79 12.90 -16.70
C SER A 213 23.90 12.77 -17.74
N GLU A 214 23.84 11.78 -18.63
CA GLU A 214 24.82 11.60 -19.73
C GLU A 214 24.61 12.60 -20.89
N GLN A 215 23.44 13.23 -20.96
CA GLN A 215 23.08 14.20 -22.01
C GLN A 215 23.22 15.67 -21.55
N SER A 216 23.59 15.91 -20.30
CA SER A 216 23.80 17.23 -19.69
C SER A 216 25.28 17.53 -19.47
#